data_AF-A0A1Y0IMZ4-F1
#
_entry.id   AF-A0A1Y0IMZ4-F1
#
_cell.length_a   1.000
_cell.length_b   1.000
_cell.length_c   1.000
_cell.angle_alpha   90.00
_cell.angle_beta   90.00
_cell.angle_gamma   90.00
#
_symmetry.space_group_name_H-M   'P 1'
#
loop_
_entity.id
_entity.type
_entity.pdbx_description
1 polymer ?
#
loop_
_entity_poly.entity_id
_entity_poly.type
_entity_poly.pdbx_seq_one_letter_code
_entity_poly.pdbx_strand_id
1 'polypeptide(L)'
;MAEFLQEKLPEKFGAVQGQIFSLDGTAADESDVVLYDRLHTPKLSAGKRMLIPAETAGAALQTLEALTAGLLVEEARQLREVRRLQKVTKKGFTGGLELISAHPYTLGVIVARTSELSLEEIAETLNGEQAAWPLPERVSAVFVLDVGLVVYQTPATGEVRYFPLDGSELGTVAAGADTLAFLLLYLSSYLNSIEVIAPDLMPLLAQRF
;
A
#
# COMPACT_ATOMS: atom_id res chain seq x y z
N MET A 1 -6.84 -11.65 7.88
CA MET A 1 -6.03 -10.43 8.05
C MET A 1 -6.87 -9.17 8.21
N ALA A 2 -7.83 -8.88 7.31
CA ALA A 2 -8.67 -7.67 7.38
C ALA A 2 -9.36 -7.47 8.74
N GLU A 3 -10.06 -8.49 9.27
CA GLU A 3 -10.74 -8.42 10.57
C GLU A 3 -9.77 -8.12 11.72
N PHE A 4 -8.60 -8.78 11.72
CA PHE A 4 -7.54 -8.53 12.70
C PHE A 4 -7.06 -7.07 12.65
N LEU A 5 -6.76 -6.55 11.45
CA LEU A 5 -6.33 -5.15 11.31
C LEU A 5 -7.44 -4.16 11.68
N GLN A 6 -8.70 -4.48 11.37
CA GLN A 6 -9.86 -3.68 11.76
C GLN A 6 -10.02 -3.57 13.28
N GLU A 7 -9.66 -4.63 14.03
CA GLU A 7 -9.67 -4.64 15.50
C GLU A 7 -8.47 -3.91 16.11
N LYS A 8 -7.29 -4.01 15.50
CA LYS A 8 -6.04 -3.47 16.06
C LYS A 8 -5.75 -2.03 15.70
N LEU A 9 -6.24 -1.55 14.55
CA LEU A 9 -6.02 -0.17 14.12
C LEU A 9 -7.07 0.79 14.71
N PRO A 10 -6.73 2.09 14.86
CA PRO A 10 -7.70 3.10 15.28
C PRO A 10 -8.99 3.09 14.43
N GLU A 11 -10.14 3.36 15.04
CA GLU A 11 -11.46 3.32 14.39
C GLU A 11 -11.62 4.23 13.17
N LYS A 12 -10.77 5.27 13.04
CA LYS A 12 -10.73 6.11 11.83
C LYS A 12 -10.30 5.33 10.58
N PHE A 13 -9.62 4.20 10.73
CA PHE A 13 -9.18 3.35 9.64
C PHE A 13 -10.12 2.16 9.44
N GLY A 14 -10.36 1.85 8.16
CA GLY A 14 -11.10 0.69 7.73
C GLY A 14 -10.15 -0.33 7.13
N ALA A 15 -10.46 -1.60 7.33
CA ALA A 15 -9.76 -2.71 6.69
C ALA A 15 -10.77 -3.62 6.01
N VAL A 16 -10.72 -3.72 4.68
CA VAL A 16 -11.66 -4.51 3.88
C VAL A 16 -10.93 -5.19 2.72
N GLN A 17 -11.45 -6.30 2.24
CA GLN A 17 -11.12 -6.78 0.90
C GLN A 17 -11.80 -5.86 -0.12
N GLY A 18 -11.08 -5.43 -1.15
CA GLY A 18 -11.65 -4.52 -2.12
C GLY A 18 -10.68 -4.04 -3.19
N GLN A 19 -11.20 -3.17 -4.05
CA GLN A 19 -10.48 -2.65 -5.21
C GLN A 19 -10.26 -1.16 -5.06
N ILE A 20 -9.04 -0.72 -5.36
CA ILE A 20 -8.68 0.69 -5.35
C ILE A 20 -8.83 1.24 -6.76
N PHE A 21 -9.44 2.42 -6.88
CA PHE A 21 -9.68 3.08 -8.16
C PHE A 21 -9.32 4.56 -8.10
N SER A 22 -8.95 5.14 -9.24
CA SER A 22 -8.73 6.58 -9.39
C SER A 22 -9.88 7.25 -10.12
N LEU A 23 -9.95 8.57 -9.99
CA LEU A 23 -11.05 9.38 -10.53
C LEU A 23 -11.08 9.47 -12.06
N ASP A 24 -10.04 8.99 -12.75
CA ASP A 24 -9.99 8.84 -14.21
C ASP A 24 -10.68 7.55 -14.70
N GLY A 25 -11.24 6.74 -13.79
CA GLY A 25 -11.94 5.51 -14.09
C GLY A 25 -11.02 4.28 -14.14
N THR A 26 -9.72 4.44 -13.95
CA THR A 26 -8.81 3.30 -13.84
C THR A 26 -8.92 2.65 -12.45
N ALA A 27 -8.83 1.33 -12.43
CA ALA A 27 -8.87 0.54 -11.20
C ALA A 27 -7.75 -0.49 -11.23
N ALA A 28 -7.10 -0.70 -10.09
CA ALA A 28 -6.15 -1.79 -9.92
C ALA A 28 -6.91 -3.10 -9.69
N ASP A 29 -6.22 -4.24 -9.67
CA ASP A 29 -6.85 -5.49 -9.25
C ASP A 29 -7.23 -5.48 -7.76
N GLU A 30 -8.05 -6.44 -7.35
CA GLU A 30 -8.54 -6.57 -5.98
C GLU A 30 -7.41 -6.92 -5.01
N SER A 31 -7.27 -6.16 -3.93
CA SER A 31 -6.34 -6.47 -2.85
C SER A 31 -7.04 -7.26 -1.75
N ASP A 32 -6.31 -8.19 -1.14
CA ASP A 32 -6.81 -8.96 0.00
C ASP A 32 -7.22 -8.06 1.17
N VAL A 33 -6.43 -7.01 1.44
CA VAL A 33 -6.79 -5.98 2.40
C VAL A 33 -6.41 -4.60 1.88
N VAL A 34 -7.39 -3.70 1.86
CA VAL A 34 -7.20 -2.26 1.69
C VAL A 34 -7.41 -1.58 3.03
N LEU A 35 -6.41 -0.81 3.46
CA LEU A 35 -6.50 0.10 4.60
C LEU A 35 -6.81 1.50 4.11
N TYR A 36 -7.87 2.10 4.63
CA TYR A 36 -8.38 3.38 4.15
C TYR A 36 -8.93 4.26 5.27
N ASP A 37 -9.05 5.55 5.02
CA ASP A 37 -9.65 6.50 5.97
C ASP A 37 -11.18 6.48 5.91
N ARG A 38 -11.83 5.95 6.94
CA ARG A 38 -13.29 5.80 7.00
C ARG A 38 -14.05 7.11 7.10
N LEU A 39 -13.39 8.16 7.56
CA LEU A 39 -14.03 9.46 7.77
C LEU A 39 -14.21 10.20 6.44
N HIS A 40 -13.32 9.97 5.47
CA HIS A 40 -13.34 10.62 4.17
C HIS A 40 -13.71 9.68 3.01
N THR A 41 -13.78 8.36 3.23
CA THR A 41 -14.21 7.40 2.20
C THR A 41 -15.70 7.12 2.25
N PRO A 42 -16.47 7.43 1.19
CA PRO A 42 -17.85 6.97 1.08
C PRO A 42 -17.91 5.46 0.89
N LYS A 43 -18.97 4.83 1.39
CA LYS A 43 -19.21 3.40 1.19
C LYS A 43 -19.69 3.15 -0.23
N LEU A 44 -18.77 2.76 -1.11
CA LEU A 44 -19.04 2.40 -2.51
C LEU A 44 -18.84 0.89 -2.70
N SER A 45 -19.67 0.27 -3.53
CA SER A 45 -19.56 -1.15 -3.83
C SER A 45 -20.05 -1.48 -5.24
N ALA A 46 -19.34 -2.39 -5.92
CA ALA A 46 -19.79 -3.04 -7.14
C ALA A 46 -20.13 -4.51 -6.82
N GLY A 47 -21.42 -4.81 -6.64
CA GLY A 47 -21.84 -6.11 -6.15
C GLY A 47 -21.37 -6.34 -4.70
N LYS A 48 -20.54 -7.36 -4.48
CA LYS A 48 -19.95 -7.68 -3.16
C LYS A 48 -18.61 -7.00 -2.90
N ARG A 49 -18.02 -6.39 -3.93
CA ARG A 49 -16.68 -5.78 -3.86
C ARG A 49 -16.78 -4.35 -3.38
N MET A 50 -16.01 -4.02 -2.34
CA MET A 50 -15.85 -2.64 -1.87
C MET A 50 -14.93 -1.88 -2.83
N LEU A 51 -15.33 -0.65 -3.17
CA LEU A 51 -14.55 0.24 -4.04
C LEU A 51 -13.99 1.38 -3.19
N ILE A 52 -12.66 1.54 -3.21
CA ILE A 52 -11.95 2.52 -2.41
C ILE A 52 -11.26 3.54 -3.33
N PRO A 53 -11.57 4.84 -3.23
CA PRO A 53 -10.85 5.88 -3.96
C PRO A 53 -9.37 5.92 -3.55
N ALA A 54 -8.48 6.02 -4.54
CA ALA A 54 -7.03 6.01 -4.35
C ALA A 54 -6.54 7.12 -3.39
N GLU A 55 -7.22 8.27 -3.38
CA GLU A 55 -6.98 9.40 -2.48
C GLU A 55 -7.10 9.02 -0.99
N THR A 56 -7.99 8.07 -0.69
CA THR A 56 -8.31 7.66 0.69
C THR A 56 -7.69 6.33 1.10
N ALA A 57 -7.09 5.61 0.14
CA ALA A 57 -6.36 4.39 0.39
C ALA A 57 -4.96 4.71 0.97
N GLY A 58 -4.71 4.22 2.18
CA GLY A 58 -3.42 4.35 2.86
C GLY A 58 -2.49 3.14 2.64
N ALA A 59 -3.05 1.94 2.53
CA ALA A 59 -2.28 0.73 2.21
C ALA A 59 -3.09 -0.30 1.42
N ALA A 60 -2.42 -1.04 0.55
CA ALA A 60 -2.89 -2.26 -0.08
C ALA A 60 -1.97 -3.40 0.34
N LEU A 61 -2.57 -4.47 0.85
CA LEU A 61 -1.89 -5.65 1.32
C LEU A 61 -2.31 -6.86 0.48
N GLN A 62 -1.32 -7.66 0.12
CA GLN A 62 -1.51 -9.01 -0.43
C GLN A 62 -1.06 -10.03 0.60
N THR A 63 -1.89 -11.04 0.84
CA THR A 63 -1.70 -12.02 1.89
C THR A 63 -1.51 -13.41 1.31
N LEU A 64 -0.40 -14.05 1.67
CA LEU A 64 0.00 -15.33 1.11
C LEU A 64 0.16 -16.37 2.22
N GLU A 65 -0.31 -17.59 1.96
CA GLU A 65 -0.05 -18.71 2.89
C GLU A 65 1.42 -19.17 2.79
N ALA A 66 1.96 -19.29 1.58
CA ALA A 66 3.37 -19.60 1.36
C ALA A 66 3.94 -18.73 0.23
N LEU A 67 5.01 -17.99 0.51
CA LEU A 67 5.70 -17.14 -0.45
C LEU A 67 6.68 -17.96 -1.30
N THR A 68 6.55 -17.84 -2.62
CA THR A 68 7.50 -18.35 -3.61
C THR A 68 8.01 -17.18 -4.46
N ALA A 69 9.11 -17.38 -5.21
CA ALA A 69 9.63 -16.34 -6.10
C ALA A 69 8.61 -15.90 -7.17
N GLY A 70 7.81 -16.84 -7.69
CA GLY A 70 6.75 -16.54 -8.67
C GLY A 70 5.66 -15.65 -8.08
N LEU A 71 5.14 -16.02 -6.90
CA LEU A 71 4.13 -15.23 -6.21
C LEU A 71 4.67 -13.86 -5.79
N LEU A 72 5.92 -13.77 -5.34
CA LEU A 72 6.54 -12.50 -5.00
C LEU A 72 6.50 -11.50 -6.17
N VAL A 73 6.86 -11.97 -7.37
CA VAL A 73 6.86 -11.14 -8.59
C VAL A 73 5.44 -10.79 -9.03
N GLU A 74 4.52 -11.76 -8.97
CA GLU A 74 3.10 -11.56 -9.30
C GLU A 74 2.46 -10.48 -8.42
N GLU A 75 2.56 -10.64 -7.10
CA GLU A 75 2.01 -9.69 -6.14
C GLU A 75 2.70 -8.32 -6.21
N ALA A 76 4.01 -8.29 -6.49
CA ALA A 76 4.74 -7.03 -6.68
C ALA A 76 4.20 -6.24 -7.87
N ARG A 77 3.89 -6.90 -8.99
CA ARG A 77 3.28 -6.26 -10.16
C ARG A 77 1.87 -5.80 -9.86
N GLN A 78 1.07 -6.58 -9.16
CA GLN A 78 -0.27 -6.16 -8.77
C GLN A 78 -0.25 -4.93 -7.87
N LEU A 79 0.65 -4.89 -6.87
CA LEU A 79 0.82 -3.74 -6.00
C LEU A 79 1.34 -2.51 -6.77
N ARG A 80 2.14 -2.71 -7.81
CA ARG A 80 2.55 -1.63 -8.72
C ARG A 80 1.33 -0.97 -9.38
N GLU A 81 0.34 -1.76 -9.81
CA GLU A 81 -0.90 -1.24 -10.41
C GLU A 81 -1.69 -0.37 -9.44
N VAL A 82 -1.70 -0.71 -8.15
CA VAL A 82 -2.30 0.13 -7.09
C VAL A 82 -1.51 1.43 -6.93
N ARG A 83 -0.17 1.33 -6.87
CA ARG A 83 0.70 2.46 -6.55
C ARG A 83 0.83 3.48 -7.68
N ARG A 84 0.58 3.08 -8.92
CA ARG A 84 0.54 4.00 -10.08
C ARG A 84 -0.79 4.76 -10.21
N LEU A 85 -1.83 4.39 -9.44
CA LEU A 85 -3.13 5.07 -9.52
C LEU A 85 -2.95 6.55 -9.20
N GLN A 86 -3.50 7.40 -10.07
CA GLN A 86 -3.44 8.83 -9.88
C GLN A 86 -4.33 9.23 -8.70
N LYS A 87 -3.74 10.00 -7.78
CA LYS A 87 -4.47 10.58 -6.65
C LYS A 87 -4.62 12.06 -6.91
N VAL A 88 -5.80 12.47 -7.35
CA VAL A 88 -6.05 13.87 -7.73
C VAL A 88 -7.23 14.37 -6.93
N THR A 89 -7.00 15.35 -6.05
CA THR A 89 -8.09 16.11 -5.46
C THR A 89 -7.89 17.58 -5.73
N LYS A 90 -8.93 18.21 -6.29
CA LYS A 90 -9.02 19.65 -6.43
C LYS A 90 -9.37 20.22 -5.06
N LYS A 91 -8.42 20.88 -4.38
CA LYS A 91 -8.63 21.46 -3.03
C LYS A 91 -9.48 22.73 -3.07
N GLY A 92 -9.62 23.35 -4.24
CA GLY A 92 -10.40 24.57 -4.47
C GLY A 92 -9.79 25.45 -5.56
N PHE A 93 -10.36 26.64 -5.71
CA PHE A 93 -9.89 27.69 -6.63
C PHE A 93 -9.45 28.91 -5.83
N THR A 94 -8.21 29.35 -6.01
CA THR A 94 -7.74 30.64 -5.48
C THR A 94 -7.23 31.48 -6.65
N GLY A 95 -7.88 32.61 -6.92
CA GLY A 95 -7.46 33.55 -7.97
C GLY A 95 -7.43 32.97 -9.40
N GLY A 96 -8.21 31.93 -9.69
CA GLY A 96 -8.25 31.26 -10.99
C GLY A 96 -7.22 30.14 -11.18
N LEU A 97 -6.44 29.79 -10.16
CA LEU A 97 -5.53 28.63 -10.16
C LEU A 97 -6.16 27.46 -9.40
N GLU A 98 -6.12 26.27 -10.01
CA GLU A 98 -6.50 25.02 -9.37
C GLU A 98 -5.41 24.60 -8.38
N LEU A 99 -5.77 24.44 -7.10
CA LEU A 99 -4.86 23.91 -6.08
C LEU A 99 -4.97 22.38 -6.08
N ILE A 100 -3.96 21.70 -6.61
CA ILE A 100 -3.82 20.23 -6.51
C ILE A 100 -2.96 19.92 -5.29
N SER A 101 -3.44 19.06 -4.40
CA SER A 101 -2.62 18.56 -3.29
C SER A 101 -1.88 17.30 -3.70
N ALA A 102 -0.60 17.21 -3.32
CA ALA A 102 0.10 15.93 -3.34
C ALA A 102 -0.53 15.03 -2.28
N HIS A 103 -1.11 13.92 -2.73
CA HIS A 103 -1.63 12.90 -1.81
C HIS A 103 -0.51 11.99 -1.33
N PRO A 104 -0.64 11.45 -0.11
CA PRO A 104 0.28 10.41 0.37
C PRO A 104 0.20 9.18 -0.55
N TYR A 105 1.36 8.53 -0.81
CA TYR A 105 1.39 7.28 -1.58
C TYR A 105 0.63 6.15 -0.87
N THR A 106 0.04 5.23 -1.62
CA THR A 106 -0.49 4.00 -1.00
C THR A 106 0.69 3.08 -0.67
N LEU A 107 0.78 2.57 0.56
CA LEU A 107 1.73 1.49 0.85
C LEU A 107 1.34 0.24 0.06
N GLY A 108 2.30 -0.39 -0.62
CA GLY A 108 2.11 -1.73 -1.19
C GLY A 108 2.86 -2.76 -0.35
N VAL A 109 2.15 -3.62 0.37
CA VAL A 109 2.77 -4.54 1.34
C VAL A 109 2.39 -5.98 1.01
N ILE A 110 3.38 -6.88 1.04
CA ILE A 110 3.14 -8.32 0.94
C ILE A 110 3.29 -8.92 2.34
N VAL A 111 2.35 -9.75 2.77
CA VAL A 111 2.40 -10.45 4.06
C VAL A 111 2.24 -11.95 3.81
N ALA A 112 3.26 -12.72 4.14
CA ALA A 112 3.25 -14.16 3.98
C ALA A 112 3.27 -14.87 5.34
N ARG A 113 2.54 -15.98 5.49
CA ARG A 113 2.63 -16.82 6.69
C ARG A 113 3.94 -17.59 6.74
N THR A 114 4.34 -18.21 5.62
CA THR A 114 5.62 -18.90 5.46
C THR A 114 6.29 -18.50 4.16
N SER A 115 7.56 -18.83 3.98
CA SER A 115 8.32 -18.55 2.76
C SER A 115 9.23 -19.72 2.40
N GLU A 116 9.32 -20.04 1.11
CA GLU A 116 10.36 -20.93 0.56
C GLU A 116 11.69 -20.20 0.35
N LEU A 117 11.65 -18.87 0.34
CA LEU A 117 12.79 -17.98 0.20
C LEU A 117 13.26 -17.46 1.56
N SER A 118 14.56 -17.29 1.73
CA SER A 118 15.15 -16.45 2.78
C SER A 118 14.78 -14.98 2.60
N LEU A 119 14.95 -14.17 3.66
CA LEU A 119 14.68 -12.73 3.57
C LEU A 119 15.62 -12.06 2.54
N GLU A 120 16.85 -12.53 2.44
CA GLU A 120 17.86 -12.07 1.49
C GLU A 120 17.43 -12.38 0.05
N GLU A 121 16.98 -13.61 -0.24
CA GLU A 121 16.47 -13.99 -1.55
C GLU A 121 15.21 -13.20 -1.94
N ILE A 122 14.32 -12.90 -0.97
CA ILE A 122 13.17 -12.01 -1.19
C ILE A 122 13.65 -10.61 -1.60
N ALA A 123 14.61 -10.05 -0.86
CA ALA A 123 15.14 -8.71 -1.14
C ALA A 123 15.80 -8.64 -2.52
N GLU A 124 16.63 -9.63 -2.88
CA GLU A 124 17.29 -9.72 -4.17
C GLU A 124 16.30 -9.88 -5.32
N THR A 125 15.34 -10.81 -5.19
CA THR A 125 14.32 -11.06 -6.22
C THR A 125 13.47 -9.81 -6.45
N LEU A 126 13.01 -9.18 -5.37
CA LEU A 126 12.18 -7.99 -5.45
C LEU A 126 12.96 -6.80 -6.02
N ASN A 127 14.22 -6.61 -5.62
CA ASN A 127 15.07 -5.55 -6.17
C ASN A 127 15.32 -5.75 -7.67
N GLY A 128 15.56 -6.99 -8.11
CA GLY A 128 15.73 -7.34 -9.52
C GLY A 128 14.49 -7.03 -10.36
N GLU A 129 13.30 -7.44 -9.89
CA GLU A 129 12.04 -7.21 -10.60
C GLU A 129 11.72 -5.70 -10.74
N GLN A 130 11.92 -4.94 -9.66
CA GLN A 130 11.52 -3.53 -9.60
C GLN A 130 12.62 -2.54 -9.98
N ALA A 131 13.80 -3.01 -10.40
CA ALA A 131 14.97 -2.16 -10.70
C ALA A 131 14.66 -1.06 -11.73
N ALA A 132 13.84 -1.38 -12.73
CA ALA A 132 13.44 -0.45 -13.79
C ALA A 132 12.20 0.39 -13.45
N TRP A 133 11.55 0.16 -12.30
CA TRP A 133 10.33 0.85 -11.94
C TRP A 133 10.64 2.19 -11.25
N PRO A 134 9.82 3.23 -11.47
CA PRO A 134 9.87 4.45 -10.68
C PRO A 134 9.77 4.15 -9.18
N LEU A 135 10.57 4.84 -8.35
CA LEU A 135 10.61 4.64 -6.89
C LEU A 135 9.21 4.64 -6.24
N PRO A 136 8.28 5.54 -6.59
CA PRO A 136 6.95 5.55 -5.98
C PRO A 136 6.05 4.35 -6.34
N GLU A 137 6.41 3.55 -7.34
CA GLU A 137 5.64 2.40 -7.81
C GLU A 137 6.11 1.06 -7.21
N ARG A 138 7.29 1.04 -6.58
CA ARG A 138 7.93 -0.18 -6.05
C ARG A 138 7.17 -0.79 -4.87
N VAL A 139 7.39 -2.03 -4.49
CA VAL A 139 6.76 -2.59 -3.27
C VAL A 139 7.36 -1.92 -2.02
N SER A 140 6.53 -1.54 -1.05
CA SER A 140 6.99 -0.86 0.18
C SER A 140 7.72 -1.80 1.14
N ALA A 141 7.17 -2.99 1.34
CA ALA A 141 7.70 -3.97 2.30
C ALA A 141 7.16 -5.38 2.04
N VAL A 142 7.92 -6.37 2.50
CA VAL A 142 7.48 -7.77 2.60
C VAL A 142 7.64 -8.22 4.05
N PHE A 143 6.61 -8.84 4.62
CA PHE A 143 6.64 -9.43 5.96
C PHE A 143 6.41 -10.94 5.86
N VAL A 144 7.29 -11.73 6.48
CA VAL A 144 7.14 -13.18 6.61
C VAL A 144 6.95 -13.49 8.09
N LEU A 145 5.73 -13.87 8.47
CA LEU A 145 5.35 -14.09 9.87
C LEU A 145 6.29 -15.09 10.55
N ASP A 146 6.59 -14.85 11.82
CA ASP A 146 7.53 -15.63 12.64
C ASP A 146 8.96 -15.72 12.09
N VAL A 147 9.32 -14.91 11.08
CA VAL A 147 10.65 -14.88 10.46
C VAL A 147 11.22 -13.47 10.49
N GLY A 148 10.59 -12.52 9.80
CA GLY A 148 11.10 -11.14 9.71
C GLY A 148 10.49 -10.34 8.57
N LEU A 149 11.19 -9.28 8.17
CA LEU A 149 10.72 -8.34 7.17
C LEU A 149 11.84 -7.89 6.22
N VAL A 150 11.43 -7.55 5.00
CA VAL A 150 12.23 -6.89 3.98
C VAL A 150 11.67 -5.49 3.77
N VAL A 151 12.49 -4.48 4.03
CA VAL A 151 12.08 -3.06 4.01
C VAL A 151 13.19 -2.19 3.45
N TYR A 152 12.83 -1.01 2.96
CA TYR A 152 13.84 -0.03 2.58
C TYR A 152 14.57 0.52 3.80
N GLN A 153 15.88 0.62 3.67
CA GLN A 153 16.78 1.20 4.67
C GLN A 153 17.70 2.24 4.03
N THR A 154 18.09 3.24 4.80
CA THR A 154 19.23 4.10 4.43
C THR A 154 20.53 3.39 4.82
N PRO A 155 21.42 3.02 3.88
CA PRO A 155 22.62 2.24 4.20
C PRO A 155 23.52 2.89 5.26
N ALA A 156 23.59 4.23 5.28
CA ALA A 156 24.42 4.96 6.22
C ALA A 156 23.91 4.94 7.68
N THR A 157 22.60 4.79 7.90
CA THR A 157 21.99 4.91 9.24
C THR A 157 21.21 3.67 9.68
N GLY A 158 20.89 2.77 8.76
CA GLY A 158 19.98 1.64 9.00
C GLY A 158 18.52 2.07 9.24
N GLU A 159 18.18 3.34 9.03
CA GLU A 159 16.83 3.85 9.26
C GLU A 159 15.84 3.23 8.27
N VAL A 160 14.78 2.60 8.79
CA VAL A 160 13.70 1.99 8.00
C VAL A 160 12.81 3.06 7.37
N ARG A 161 12.40 2.84 6.11
CA ARG A 161 11.55 3.74 5.34
C ARG A 161 10.31 3.05 4.79
N TYR A 162 9.25 3.85 4.63
CA TYR A 162 8.01 3.41 3.98
C TYR A 162 8.11 3.31 2.46
N PHE A 163 8.94 4.18 1.88
CA PHE A 163 9.12 4.35 0.46
C PHE A 163 10.60 4.45 0.14
N PRO A 164 11.02 3.96 -1.03
CA PRO A 164 12.39 4.13 -1.46
C PRO A 164 12.66 5.60 -1.80
N LEU A 165 13.85 6.04 -1.45
CA LEU A 165 14.48 7.27 -1.90
C LEU A 165 15.73 6.93 -2.71
N ASP A 166 16.30 7.92 -3.40
CA ASP A 166 17.60 7.76 -4.05
C ASP A 166 18.65 7.31 -3.02
N GLY A 167 19.31 6.19 -3.32
CA GLY A 167 20.31 5.57 -2.44
C GLY A 167 19.75 4.73 -1.28
N SER A 168 18.43 4.53 -1.19
CA SER A 168 17.87 3.52 -0.29
C SER A 168 17.92 2.12 -0.92
N GLU A 169 18.07 1.10 -0.08
CA GLU A 169 18.19 -0.30 -0.50
C GLU A 169 17.22 -1.17 0.29
N LEU A 170 16.78 -2.28 -0.28
CA LEU A 170 16.02 -3.28 0.47
C LEU A 170 16.98 -4.02 1.41
N GLY A 171 16.75 -3.89 2.71
CA GLY A 171 17.44 -4.61 3.76
C GLY A 171 16.52 -5.60 4.46
N THR A 172 17.12 -6.54 5.18
CA THR A 172 16.42 -7.57 5.94
C THR A 172 16.47 -7.25 7.44
N VAL A 173 15.40 -7.57 8.15
CA VAL A 173 15.33 -7.49 9.61
C VAL A 173 14.74 -8.80 10.10
N ALA A 174 15.54 -9.61 10.80
CA ALA A 174 15.04 -10.77 11.51
C ALA A 174 14.22 -10.29 12.72
N ALA A 175 12.99 -10.79 12.85
CA ALA A 175 12.09 -10.38 13.92
C ALA A 175 11.40 -11.56 14.62
N GLY A 176 11.46 -12.77 14.04
CA GLY A 176 10.83 -13.95 14.64
C GLY A 176 9.35 -13.69 14.96
N ALA A 177 8.93 -14.08 16.17
CA ALA A 177 7.57 -13.89 16.66
C ALA A 177 7.09 -12.42 16.72
N ASP A 178 8.01 -11.45 16.73
CA ASP A 178 7.67 -10.02 16.78
C ASP A 178 7.26 -9.44 15.42
N THR A 179 7.36 -10.23 14.34
CA THR A 179 7.10 -9.75 12.97
C THR A 179 5.69 -9.14 12.82
N LEU A 180 4.68 -9.72 13.46
CA LEU A 180 3.32 -9.18 13.42
C LEU A 180 3.20 -7.83 14.14
N ALA A 181 3.91 -7.67 15.25
CA ALA A 181 3.96 -6.39 15.96
C ALA A 181 4.66 -5.32 15.11
N PHE A 182 5.72 -5.69 14.38
CA PHE A 182 6.41 -4.78 13.47
C PHE A 182 5.55 -4.41 12.25
N LEU A 183 4.73 -5.34 11.72
CA LEU A 183 3.73 -5.02 10.70
C LEU A 183 2.74 -3.96 11.23
N LEU A 184 2.21 -4.15 12.43
CA LEU A 184 1.29 -3.20 13.05
C LEU A 184 1.94 -1.83 13.28
N LEU A 185 3.19 -1.80 13.77
CA LEU A 185 3.96 -0.56 13.95
C LEU A 185 4.16 0.16 12.62
N TYR A 186 4.58 -0.57 11.58
CA TYR A 186 4.85 -0.03 10.26
C TYR A 186 3.59 0.60 9.65
N LEU A 187 2.49 -0.13 9.65
CA LEU A 187 1.20 0.37 9.14
C LEU A 187 0.69 1.55 9.97
N SER A 188 0.67 1.42 11.29
CA SER A 188 0.11 2.46 12.18
C SER A 188 0.92 3.74 12.12
N SER A 189 2.26 3.64 12.10
CA SER A 189 3.14 4.81 12.05
C SER A 189 2.96 5.56 10.73
N TYR A 190 2.87 4.84 9.61
CA TYR A 190 2.58 5.47 8.33
C TYR A 190 1.19 6.11 8.29
N LEU A 191 0.14 5.34 8.59
CA LEU A 191 -1.25 5.80 8.47
C LEU A 191 -1.54 7.01 9.38
N ASN A 192 -0.87 7.12 10.53
CA ASN A 192 -1.01 8.28 11.42
C ASN A 192 -0.12 9.46 11.04
N SER A 193 0.84 9.29 10.12
CA SER A 193 1.71 10.37 9.65
C SER A 193 1.14 11.14 8.46
N ILE A 194 0.09 10.62 7.83
CA ILE A 194 -0.47 11.18 6.60
C ILE A 194 -1.77 11.96 6.84
N GLU A 195 -1.96 13.02 6.08
CA GLU A 195 -3.23 13.73 5.96
C GLU A 195 -3.99 13.19 4.74
N VAL A 196 -5.22 12.72 4.95
CA VAL A 196 -6.10 12.24 3.88
C VAL A 196 -7.10 13.33 3.53
N ILE A 197 -7.20 13.63 2.23
CA ILE A 197 -8.16 14.60 1.70
C ILE A 197 -9.26 13.82 0.99
N ALA A 198 -10.52 14.18 1.25
CA ALA A 198 -11.66 13.54 0.60
C ALA A 198 -11.61 13.67 -0.94
N PRO A 199 -11.97 12.63 -1.69
CA PRO A 199 -11.94 12.66 -3.14
C PRO A 199 -13.07 13.51 -3.71
N ASP A 200 -12.81 14.20 -4.82
CA ASP A 200 -13.87 14.82 -5.62
C ASP A 200 -14.46 13.76 -6.56
N LEU A 201 -15.58 13.17 -6.18
CA LEU A 201 -16.20 12.08 -6.95
C LEU A 201 -17.03 12.55 -8.15
N MET A 202 -17.23 13.86 -8.32
CA MET A 202 -18.07 14.40 -9.40
C MET A 202 -17.61 14.00 -10.81
N PRO A 203 -16.30 13.93 -11.12
CA PRO A 203 -15.81 13.50 -12.43
C PRO A 203 -16.30 12.10 -12.85
N LEU A 204 -16.57 11.20 -11.89
CA LEU A 204 -17.03 9.83 -12.16
C LEU A 204 -18.44 9.79 -12.76
N LEU A 205 -19.28 10.80 -12.49
CA LEU A 205 -20.65 10.85 -13.02
C LEU A 205 -20.69 11.05 -14.55
N ALA A 206 -19.62 11.64 -15.11
CA ALA A 206 -19.48 11.81 -16.55
C ALA A 206 -18.92 10.55 -17.24
N GLN A 207 -18.44 9.57 -16.47
CA GLN A 207 -17.90 8.33 -16.97
C GLN A 207 -19.02 7.28 -17.09
N ARG A 208 -18.96 6.49 -18.16
CA ARG A 208 -19.85 5.33 -18.34
C ARG A 208 -19.12 4.10 -17.82
N PHE A 209 -19.65 3.45 -16.79
CA PHE A 209 -19.21 2.15 -16.30
C PHE A 209 -19.86 1.02 -17.10
#